data_AF-A0A432ZXY0-F1
#
_entry.id   AF-A0A432ZXY0-F1
#
_cell.length_a   1.000
_cell.length_b   1.000
_cell.length_c   1.000
_cell.angle_alpha   90.00
_cell.angle_beta   90.00
_cell.angle_gamma   90.00
#
_symmetry.space_group_name_H-M   'P 1'
#
loop_
_entity.id
_entity.type
_entity.pdbx_description
1 polymer ?
#
loop_
_entity_poly.entity_id
_entity_poly.type
_entity_poly.pdbx_seq_one_letter_code
_entity_poly.pdbx_strand_id
1 'polypeptide(L)'
;MAEMMKQMEAWADNGDFTNVLEGMMEQLMSKELLYEPMKDLAAKYPQWLADNKDQVSAEDYERYERQHDYVQQIVARYEAPGFDDKNEAQAKEIVELMQQVGLRS
;
A
#
# COMPACT_ATOMS: atom_id res chain seq x y z
N MET A 1 -35.06 1.30 3.98
CA MET A 1 -33.83 2.04 4.40
C MET A 1 -33.35 1.63 5.79
N ALA A 2 -34.20 1.60 6.82
CA ALA A 2 -33.79 1.18 8.17
C ALA A 2 -33.32 -0.29 8.27
N GLU A 3 -33.96 -1.23 7.57
CA GLU A 3 -33.51 -2.63 7.52
C GLU A 3 -32.16 -2.82 6.78
N MET A 4 -31.90 -2.01 5.76
CA MET A 4 -30.63 -2.05 5.02
C MET A 4 -29.47 -1.54 5.88
N MET A 5 -29.67 -0.48 6.68
CA MET A 5 -28.67 -0.02 7.65
C MET A 5 -28.43 -1.05 8.76
N LYS A 6 -29.48 -1.72 9.24
CA LYS A 6 -29.38 -2.73 10.30
C LYS A 6 -28.69 -4.02 9.86
N GLN A 7 -28.87 -4.42 8.60
CA GLN A 7 -28.09 -5.52 7.99
C GLN A 7 -26.63 -5.13 7.79
N MET A 8 -26.35 -3.87 7.42
CA MET A 8 -24.98 -3.37 7.28
C MET A 8 -24.25 -3.28 8.63
N GLU A 9 -24.93 -2.87 9.70
CA GLU A 9 -24.40 -2.94 11.07
C GLU A 9 -24.13 -4.39 11.50
N ALA A 10 -25.04 -5.33 11.19
CA ALA A 10 -24.82 -6.74 11.50
C ALA A 10 -23.66 -7.36 10.71
N TRP A 11 -23.37 -6.88 9.50
CA TRP A 11 -22.20 -7.30 8.71
C TRP A 11 -20.91 -6.68 9.26
N ALA A 12 -20.96 -5.42 9.71
CA ALA A 12 -19.83 -4.74 10.33
C ALA A 12 -19.43 -5.37 11.68
N ASP A 13 -20.39 -5.89 12.45
CA ASP A 13 -20.17 -6.43 13.80
C ASP A 13 -19.70 -7.91 13.80
N ASN A 14 -19.81 -8.64 12.68
CA ASN A 14 -19.57 -10.10 12.63
C ASN A 14 -18.21 -10.54 12.07
N GLY A 15 -17.25 -9.63 11.81
CA GLY A 15 -15.94 -10.01 11.26
C GLY A 15 -15.95 -10.46 9.78
N ASP A 16 -17.12 -10.79 9.22
CA ASP A 16 -17.32 -11.04 7.78
C ASP A 16 -16.97 -9.82 6.93
N PHE A 17 -17.28 -8.61 7.42
CA PHE A 17 -16.88 -7.38 6.73
C PHE A 17 -15.35 -7.19 6.71
N THR A 18 -14.66 -7.52 7.79
CA THR A 18 -13.19 -7.45 7.86
C THR A 18 -12.55 -8.42 6.86
N ASN A 19 -13.04 -9.66 6.77
CA ASN A 19 -12.55 -10.65 5.82
C ASN A 19 -12.75 -10.21 4.35
N VAL A 20 -13.88 -9.56 4.04
CA VAL A 20 -14.12 -8.99 2.70
C VAL A 20 -13.15 -7.85 2.39
N LEU A 21 -12.91 -6.95 3.35
CA LEU A 21 -11.95 -5.86 3.19
C LEU A 21 -10.51 -6.35 3.01
N GLU A 22 -10.11 -7.38 3.78
CA GLU A 22 -8.80 -8.03 3.63
C GLU A 22 -8.64 -8.63 2.24
N GLY A 23 -9.63 -9.41 1.76
CA GLY A 23 -9.60 -9.97 0.41
C GLY A 23 -9.56 -8.90 -0.70
N MET A 24 -10.26 -7.77 -0.52
CA MET A 24 -10.16 -6.64 -1.46
C MET A 24 -8.78 -6.00 -1.45
N MET A 25 -8.18 -5.81 -0.26
CA MET A 25 -6.82 -5.28 -0.13
C MET A 25 -5.80 -6.21 -0.80
N GLU A 26 -5.88 -7.52 -0.58
CA GLU A 26 -5.02 -8.51 -1.23
C GLU A 26 -5.07 -8.40 -2.76
N GLN A 27 -6.26 -8.26 -3.34
CA GLN A 27 -6.39 -8.06 -4.78
C GLN A 27 -5.75 -6.75 -5.25
N LEU A 28 -5.97 -5.64 -4.53
CA LEU A 28 -5.37 -4.35 -4.85
C LEU A 28 -3.83 -4.39 -4.77
N MET A 29 -3.28 -5.25 -3.92
CA MET A 29 -1.84 -5.45 -3.76
C MET A 29 -1.25 -6.50 -4.72
N SER A 30 -2.05 -7.07 -5.61
CA SER A 30 -1.54 -7.94 -6.68
C SER A 30 -0.54 -7.19 -7.57
N LYS A 31 0.40 -7.93 -8.16
CA LYS A 31 1.38 -7.32 -9.08
C LYS A 31 0.69 -6.67 -10.27
N GLU A 32 -0.39 -7.26 -10.76
CA GLU A 32 -1.16 -6.75 -11.89
C GLU A 32 -1.67 -5.32 -11.64
N LEU A 33 -2.15 -5.03 -10.44
CA LEU A 33 -2.76 -3.74 -10.12
C LEU A 33 -1.80 -2.74 -9.48
N LEU A 34 -0.89 -3.20 -8.62
CA LEU A 34 -0.07 -2.31 -7.79
C LEU A 34 1.30 -1.97 -8.41
N TYR A 35 1.85 -2.84 -9.27
CA TYR A 35 3.21 -2.66 -9.77
C TYR A 35 3.40 -1.37 -10.57
N GLU A 36 2.56 -1.13 -11.58
CA GLU A 36 2.66 0.08 -12.42
C GLU A 36 2.53 1.38 -11.61
N PRO A 37 1.50 1.57 -10.75
CA PRO A 37 1.41 2.78 -9.94
C PRO A 37 2.59 2.93 -8.97
N MET A 38 3.13 1.85 -8.40
CA MET A 38 4.32 1.94 -7.54
C MET A 38 5.58 2.30 -8.32
N LYS A 39 5.72 1.78 -9.54
CA LYS A 39 6.86 2.09 -10.43
C LYS A 39 6.84 3.55 -10.88
N ASP A 40 5.67 4.05 -11.27
CA ASP A 40 5.50 5.47 -11.62
C ASP A 40 5.77 6.38 -10.42
N LEU A 41 5.27 6.01 -9.23
CA LEU A 41 5.54 6.72 -8.00
C LEU A 41 7.04 6.74 -7.68
N ALA A 42 7.73 5.59 -7.76
CA ALA A 42 9.18 5.48 -7.53
C ALA A 42 10.00 6.38 -8.45
N ALA A 43 9.57 6.55 -9.70
CA ALA A 43 10.24 7.37 -10.70
C ALA A 43 10.03 8.87 -10.47
N LYS A 44 8.84 9.27 -9.99
CA LYS A 44 8.48 10.68 -9.75
C LYS A 44 8.96 11.21 -8.40
N TYR A 45 9.09 10.34 -7.41
CA TYR A 45 9.43 10.72 -6.04
C TYR A 45 10.72 11.53 -5.89
N PRO A 46 11.85 11.19 -6.55
CA PRO A 46 13.11 11.92 -6.42
C PRO A 46 12.98 13.39 -6.83
N GLN A 47 12.25 13.66 -7.91
CA GLN A 47 12.02 15.03 -8.38
C GLN A 47 11.16 15.80 -7.36
N TRP A 48 10.10 15.17 -6.85
CA TRP A 48 9.25 15.79 -5.84
C TRP A 48 10.02 16.12 -4.56
N LEU A 49 10.87 15.21 -4.07
CA LEU A 49 11.75 15.46 -2.91
C LEU A 49 12.72 16.60 -3.17
N ALA A 50 13.31 16.70 -4.36
CA ALA A 50 14.19 17.82 -4.69
C ALA A 50 13.46 19.16 -4.66
N ASP A 51 12.26 19.21 -5.26
CA ASP A 51 11.48 20.44 -5.39
C ASP A 51 10.85 20.91 -4.07
N ASN A 52 10.58 19.98 -3.14
CA ASN A 52 9.86 20.27 -1.90
C ASN A 52 10.74 20.32 -0.64
N LYS A 53 12.06 20.18 -0.77
CA LYS A 53 13.00 20.11 0.37
C LYS A 53 12.87 21.28 1.36
N ASP A 54 12.65 22.49 0.85
CA ASP A 54 12.49 23.69 1.66
C ASP A 54 11.01 24.11 1.85
N GLN A 55 10.07 23.32 1.30
CA GLN A 55 8.62 23.59 1.34
C GLN A 55 7.89 22.79 2.41
N VAL A 56 8.48 21.69 2.89
CA VAL A 56 7.93 20.83 3.94
C VAL A 56 8.79 20.87 5.20
N SER A 57 8.25 20.42 6.33
CA SER A 57 9.06 20.31 7.56
C SER A 57 10.15 19.24 7.39
N ALA A 58 11.23 19.35 8.15
CA ALA A 58 12.30 18.33 8.12
C ALA A 58 11.78 16.94 8.50
N GLU A 59 10.85 16.86 9.45
CA GLU A 59 10.21 15.60 9.86
C GLU A 59 9.41 14.96 8.72
N ASP A 60 8.61 15.78 8.01
CA ASP A 60 7.86 15.33 6.85
C ASP A 60 8.80 14.92 5.72
N TYR A 61 9.87 15.67 5.48
CA TYR A 61 10.86 15.35 4.47
C TYR A 61 11.48 13.97 4.68
N GLU A 62 12.00 13.72 5.88
CA GLU A 62 12.55 12.41 6.24
C GLU A 62 11.52 11.29 6.12
N ARG A 63 10.24 11.57 6.44
CA ARG A 63 9.16 10.61 6.24
C ARG A 63 8.97 10.29 4.77
N TYR A 64 8.95 11.30 3.90
CA TYR A 64 8.81 11.11 2.45
C TYR A 64 10.02 10.36 1.87
N GLU A 65 11.23 10.64 2.33
CA GLU A 65 12.42 9.83 1.96
C GLU A 65 12.26 8.36 2.36
N ARG A 66 11.77 8.07 3.57
CA ARG A 66 11.49 6.70 4.00
C ARG A 66 10.38 6.04 3.17
N GLN A 67 9.33 6.78 2.83
CA GLN A 67 8.27 6.27 1.96
C GLN A 67 8.81 5.92 0.57
N HIS A 68 9.69 6.75 0.02
CA HIS A 68 10.35 6.45 -1.26
C HIS A 68 11.11 5.13 -1.22
N ASP A 69 11.88 4.90 -0.17
CA ASP A 69 12.62 3.63 0.02
C ASP A 69 11.67 2.42 0.03
N TYR A 70 10.55 2.48 0.77
CA TYR A 70 9.56 1.39 0.75
C TYR A 70 8.93 1.19 -0.62
N VAL A 71 8.61 2.27 -1.35
CA VAL A 71 8.08 2.18 -2.72
C VAL A 71 9.10 1.51 -3.65
N GLN A 72 10.39 1.85 -3.53
CA GLN A 72 11.45 1.21 -4.29
C GLN A 72 11.58 -0.29 -3.95
N GLN A 73 11.47 -0.65 -2.67
CA GLN A 73 11.49 -2.04 -2.24
C GLN A 73 10.31 -2.83 -2.83
N ILE A 74 9.10 -2.27 -2.84
CA ILE A 74 7.92 -2.91 -3.45
C ILE A 74 8.15 -3.19 -4.93
N VAL A 75 8.63 -2.19 -5.69
CA VAL A 75 8.94 -2.35 -7.11
C VAL A 75 10.00 -3.44 -7.32
N ALA A 76 11.07 -3.42 -6.52
CA ALA A 76 12.14 -4.41 -6.61
C ALA A 76 11.64 -5.84 -6.31
N ARG A 77 10.71 -5.99 -5.36
CA ARG A 77 10.09 -7.30 -5.04
C ARG A 77 9.25 -7.81 -6.20
N TYR A 78 8.44 -6.96 -6.83
CA TYR A 78 7.71 -7.34 -8.02
C TYR A 78 8.61 -7.72 -9.20
N GLU A 79 9.75 -7.04 -9.36
CA GLU A 79 10.72 -7.33 -10.43
C GLU A 79 11.64 -8.53 -10.11
N ALA A 80 11.62 -9.02 -8.86
CA ALA A 80 12.47 -10.13 -8.44
C ALA A 80 12.19 -11.42 -9.23
N PRO A 81 13.22 -12.16 -9.64
CA PRO A 81 13.04 -13.46 -10.29
C PRO A 81 12.28 -14.42 -9.37
N GLY A 82 11.20 -15.02 -9.89
CA GLY A 82 10.39 -15.96 -9.12
C GLY A 82 9.40 -15.31 -8.14
N PHE A 83 9.13 -14.00 -8.28
CA PHE A 83 8.00 -13.39 -7.62
C PHE A 83 6.68 -13.99 -8.12
N ASP A 84 5.83 -14.38 -7.19
CA ASP A 84 4.50 -14.94 -7.38
C ASP A 84 3.58 -14.36 -6.28
N ASP A 85 2.63 -13.51 -6.68
CA ASP A 85 1.66 -12.91 -5.76
C ASP A 85 0.64 -13.92 -5.21
N LYS A 86 0.63 -15.17 -5.70
CA LYS A 86 -0.11 -16.28 -5.11
C LYS A 86 0.65 -16.97 -3.99
N ASN A 87 1.94 -16.67 -3.82
CA ASN A 87 2.71 -17.13 -2.69
C ASN A 87 2.36 -16.27 -1.46
N GLU A 88 1.70 -16.86 -0.45
CA GLU A 88 1.26 -16.14 0.75
C GLU A 88 2.38 -15.35 1.44
N ALA A 89 3.60 -15.88 1.49
CA ALA A 89 4.72 -15.20 2.15
C ALA A 89 5.18 -13.96 1.36
N GLN A 90 5.24 -14.06 0.03
CA GLN A 90 5.62 -12.93 -0.83
C GLN A 90 4.50 -11.88 -0.89
N ALA A 91 3.24 -12.32 -0.96
CA ALA A 91 2.08 -11.43 -0.91
C ALA A 91 2.06 -10.65 0.42
N LYS A 92 2.25 -11.35 1.55
CA LYS A 92 2.30 -10.72 2.87
C LYS A 92 3.45 -9.70 2.99
N GLU A 93 4.60 -9.98 2.42
CA GLU A 93 5.72 -9.03 2.40
C GLU A 93 5.37 -7.73 1.66
N ILE A 94 4.66 -7.82 0.52
CA ILE A 94 4.13 -6.64 -0.18
C ILE A 94 3.14 -5.87 0.70
N VAL A 95 2.24 -6.57 1.40
CA VAL A 95 1.27 -5.95 2.32
C VAL A 95 1.99 -5.17 3.42
N GLU A 96 2.99 -5.79 4.04
CA GLU A 96 3.78 -5.17 5.11
C GLU A 96 4.52 -3.92 4.62
N LEU A 97 5.10 -3.95 3.42
CA LEU A 97 5.75 -2.77 2.82
C LEU A 97 4.74 -1.66 2.52
N MET A 98 3.57 -1.99 1.96
CA MET A 98 2.50 -1.02 1.69
C MET A 98 1.96 -0.37 2.96
N GLN A 99 1.85 -1.14 4.04
CA GLN A 99 1.51 -0.63 5.36
C GLN A 99 2.56 0.38 5.86
N GLN A 100 3.86 0.13 5.63
CA GLN A 100 4.90 1.10 6.02
C GLN A 100 4.85 2.40 5.20
N VAL A 101 4.39 2.36 3.94
CA VAL A 101 4.16 3.57 3.13
C VAL A 101 3.06 4.44 3.77
N GLY A 102 1.96 3.83 4.23
CA GLY A 102 0.77 4.54 4.73
C GLY A 102 0.74 4.90 6.22
N LEU A 103 1.38 4.13 7.11
CA LEU A 103 1.11 4.18 8.56
C LEU A 103 1.96 5.14 9.39
N ARG A 104 2.87 5.91 8.81
CA ARG A 104 3.69 6.86 9.58
C ARG A 104 3.26 8.32 9.39
N SER A 105 1.96 8.61 9.42
CA SER A 105 1.44 9.99 9.48
C SER A 105 1.63 10.61 10.86
#